data_AF-A0A060C3B3-F1
#
_entry.id   AF-A0A060C3B3-F1
#
_cell.length_a   1.000
_cell.length_b   1.000
_cell.length_c   1.000
_cell.angle_alpha   90.00
_cell.angle_beta   90.00
_cell.angle_gamma   90.00
#
_symmetry.space_group_name_H-M   'P 1'
#
loop_
_entity.id
_entity.type
_entity.pdbx_description
1 polymer ?
#
loop_
_entity_poly.entity_id
_entity_poly.type
_entity_poly.pdbx_seq_one_letter_code
_entity_poly.pdbx_strand_id
1 'polypeptide(L)'
;DATPSRAVDRHRRHRRSGREPAGPAGPGRRDDGAITLSAATTGAPQPQIYSRAQWGADEKLRDKGSLRYGTVNAGFVHHTVNANDYQPSEVPGIIRGIYAYHVKTRGWSDIGYNFLVDRFGRIWEGRAGGVDKAVVG
;
A
#
# COMPACT_ATOMS: atom_id res chain seq x y z
N ASP A 1 87.79 -3.91 -37.05
CA ASP A 1 88.62 -3.96 -35.83
C ASP A 1 87.80 -4.06 -34.55
N ALA A 2 88.43 -4.69 -33.55
CA ALA A 2 88.26 -4.54 -32.09
C ALA A 2 86.87 -4.50 -31.41
N THR A 3 86.56 -5.59 -30.68
CA THR A 3 85.82 -5.63 -29.40
C THR A 3 86.68 -5.04 -28.25
N PRO A 4 86.18 -4.74 -27.00
CA PRO A 4 85.45 -5.62 -26.04
C PRO A 4 84.23 -4.88 -25.40
N SER A 5 83.63 -5.13 -24.22
CA SER A 5 83.70 -6.12 -23.10
C SER A 5 82.29 -6.13 -22.45
N ARG A 6 81.64 -7.20 -21.95
CA ARG A 6 81.94 -8.30 -20.99
C ARG A 6 81.90 -7.92 -19.49
N ALA A 7 80.75 -8.16 -18.82
CA ALA A 7 80.58 -8.64 -17.43
C ALA A 7 79.06 -8.88 -17.13
N VAL A 8 78.53 -10.09 -16.83
CA VAL A 8 78.38 -10.79 -15.50
C VAL A 8 77.89 -9.90 -14.32
N ASP A 9 77.01 -10.34 -13.40
CA ASP A 9 76.52 -11.70 -13.08
C ASP A 9 75.09 -11.75 -12.45
N ARG A 10 74.59 -12.98 -12.24
CA ARG A 10 73.59 -13.50 -11.25
C ARG A 10 73.12 -12.53 -10.14
N HIS A 11 71.88 -12.56 -9.62
CA HIS A 11 70.93 -13.63 -9.24
C HIS A 11 69.49 -13.05 -9.25
N ARG A 12 68.35 -13.75 -9.11
CA ARG A 12 68.00 -14.97 -8.35
C ARG A 12 66.72 -15.61 -8.91
N ARG A 13 66.53 -16.91 -8.68
CA ARG A 13 65.39 -17.69 -9.19
C ARG A 13 64.06 -17.28 -8.53
N HIS A 14 62.96 -17.25 -9.30
CA HIS A 14 61.66 -17.69 -8.80
C HIS A 14 61.06 -18.77 -9.72
N ARG A 15 60.29 -19.69 -9.11
CA ARG A 15 59.89 -20.98 -9.69
C ARG A 15 58.63 -20.86 -10.54
N ARG A 16 58.44 -21.84 -11.43
CA ARG A 16 57.13 -22.18 -12.02
C ARG A 16 56.05 -22.32 -10.94
N SER A 17 54.89 -21.75 -11.20
CA SER A 17 53.62 -22.50 -11.22
C SER A 17 52.73 -21.91 -12.31
N GLY A 18 51.99 -22.76 -13.00
CA GLY A 18 51.07 -22.34 -14.05
C GLY A 18 49.65 -22.72 -13.68
N ARG A 19 48.73 -21.78 -13.94
CA ARG A 19 47.30 -21.99 -14.23
C ARG A 19 46.45 -22.78 -13.22
N GLU A 20 45.54 -22.04 -12.58
CA GLU A 20 44.16 -22.51 -12.40
C GLU A 20 43.21 -21.61 -13.21
N PRO A 21 42.12 -22.15 -13.80
CA PRO A 21 41.14 -21.35 -14.52
C PRO A 21 40.16 -20.65 -13.56
N ALA A 22 39.70 -19.45 -13.93
CA ALA A 22 38.67 -18.76 -13.18
C ALA A 22 37.34 -19.55 -13.20
N GLY A 23 36.87 -19.95 -12.02
CA GLY A 23 35.52 -20.47 -11.84
C GLY A 23 34.47 -19.37 -12.06
N PRO A 24 33.22 -19.72 -12.42
CA PRO A 24 32.17 -18.73 -12.64
C PRO A 24 31.86 -17.97 -11.35
N ALA A 25 31.69 -16.64 -11.48
CA ALA A 25 31.23 -15.81 -10.38
C ALA A 25 29.87 -16.32 -9.88
N GLY A 26 29.80 -16.72 -8.61
CA GLY A 26 28.53 -17.08 -7.97
C GLY A 26 27.56 -15.90 -8.03
N PRO A 27 26.24 -16.15 -8.09
CA PRO A 27 25.25 -15.08 -8.14
C PRO A 27 25.42 -14.19 -6.91
N GLY A 28 25.69 -12.90 -7.14
CA GLY A 28 25.78 -11.91 -6.08
C GLY A 28 24.52 -11.96 -5.24
N ARG A 29 24.68 -12.22 -3.93
CA ARG A 29 23.59 -12.23 -2.95
C ARG A 29 22.89 -10.87 -3.05
N ARG A 30 21.68 -10.87 -3.62
CA ARG A 30 20.81 -9.71 -3.54
C ARG A 30 20.50 -9.53 -2.06
N ASP A 31 20.74 -8.34 -1.53
CA ASP A 31 20.06 -7.95 -0.30
C ASP A 31 18.61 -7.71 -0.69
N ASP A 32 17.85 -8.81 -0.68
CA ASP A 32 16.41 -8.81 -0.75
C ASP A 32 15.94 -8.05 0.49
N GLY A 33 15.70 -6.74 0.32
CA GLY A 33 15.46 -5.79 1.39
C GLY A 33 14.27 -6.21 2.24
N ALA A 34 14.55 -6.98 3.29
CA ALA A 34 13.54 -7.55 4.15
C ALA A 34 12.78 -6.42 4.83
N ILE A 35 11.53 -6.22 4.41
CA ILE A 35 10.61 -5.29 5.03
C ILE A 35 10.35 -5.74 6.47
N THR A 36 11.09 -5.14 7.41
CA THR A 36 10.94 -5.42 8.83
C THR A 36 9.58 -4.90 9.30
N LEU A 37 8.60 -5.79 9.38
CA LEU A 37 7.24 -5.48 9.83
C LEU A 37 7.24 -5.26 11.35
N SER A 38 7.58 -4.04 11.77
CA SER A 38 7.39 -3.59 13.16
C SER A 38 5.91 -3.40 13.45
N ALA A 39 5.26 -4.44 13.98
CA ALA A 39 3.93 -4.31 14.58
C ALA A 39 4.02 -3.50 15.88
N ALA A 40 3.18 -2.47 16.02
CA ALA A 40 3.06 -1.75 17.29
C ALA A 40 2.49 -2.69 18.36
N THR A 41 3.17 -2.78 19.51
CA THR A 41 2.77 -3.64 20.65
C THR A 41 1.62 -3.05 21.46
N THR A 42 1.31 -1.77 21.25
CA THR A 42 0.07 -1.12 21.68
C THR A 42 -0.81 -0.88 20.45
N GLY A 43 -2.12 -1.10 20.59
CA GLY A 43 -3.07 -0.79 19.54
C GLY A 43 -3.00 0.69 19.18
N ALA A 44 -2.94 1.01 17.88
CA ALA A 44 -2.96 2.38 17.42
C ALA A 44 -4.26 3.06 17.89
N PRO A 45 -4.22 4.35 18.29
CA PRO A 45 -5.45 5.08 18.61
C PRO A 45 -6.38 5.06 17.40
N GLN A 46 -7.68 4.89 17.64
CA GLN A 46 -8.67 4.92 16.57
C GLN A 46 -8.57 6.26 15.82
N PRO A 47 -8.41 6.25 14.48
CA PRO A 47 -8.31 7.49 13.72
C PRO A 47 -9.63 8.27 13.78
N GLN A 48 -9.56 9.58 13.52
CA GLN A 48 -10.77 10.39 13.41
C GLN A 48 -11.60 9.94 12.20
N ILE A 49 -12.82 9.45 12.47
CA ILE A 49 -13.81 9.09 11.45
C ILE A 49 -14.92 10.13 11.48
N TYR A 50 -15.16 10.77 10.35
CA TYR A 50 -16.25 11.72 10.15
C TYR A 50 -17.55 10.94 9.90
N SER A 51 -18.56 11.20 10.73
CA SER A 51 -19.84 10.47 10.73
C SER A 51 -20.70 10.75 9.49
N ARG A 52 -21.69 9.89 9.27
CA ARG A 52 -22.73 10.09 8.24
C ARG A 52 -23.46 11.43 8.33
N ALA A 53 -23.69 11.94 9.54
CA ALA A 53 -24.27 13.26 9.73
C ALA A 53 -23.34 14.39 9.22
N GLN A 54 -22.02 14.25 9.38
CA GLN A 54 -21.05 15.28 8.97
C GLN A 54 -20.88 15.38 7.46
N TRP A 55 -21.05 14.29 6.69
CA TRP A 55 -21.16 14.39 5.22
C TRP A 55 -22.58 14.65 4.71
N GLY A 56 -23.58 14.69 5.60
CA GLY A 56 -24.97 15.00 5.26
C GLY A 56 -25.71 13.85 4.59
N ALA A 57 -25.57 12.63 5.12
CA ALA A 57 -26.30 11.46 4.65
C ALA A 57 -27.83 11.66 4.78
N ASP A 58 -28.55 11.46 3.68
CA ASP A 58 -30.01 11.28 3.74
C ASP A 58 -30.34 9.86 4.22
N GLU A 59 -30.53 9.73 5.53
CA GLU A 59 -30.90 8.48 6.21
C GLU A 59 -32.28 7.91 5.81
N LYS A 60 -33.04 8.60 4.95
CA LYS A 60 -34.27 8.09 4.34
C LYS A 60 -34.02 7.28 3.06
N LEU A 61 -32.85 7.43 2.42
CA LEU A 61 -32.54 6.70 1.19
C LEU A 61 -32.18 5.24 1.46
N ARG A 62 -31.49 4.94 2.57
CA ARG A 62 -31.06 3.58 2.88
C ARG A 62 -32.20 2.68 3.38
N ASP A 63 -32.14 1.40 3.03
CA ASP A 63 -32.94 0.36 3.69
C ASP A 63 -32.32 0.02 5.06
N LYS A 64 -33.06 0.31 6.13
CA LYS A 64 -32.64 0.04 7.51
C LYS A 64 -32.74 -1.45 7.86
N GLY A 65 -33.58 -2.21 7.17
CA GLY A 65 -33.78 -3.65 7.36
C GLY A 65 -32.68 -4.51 6.74
N SER A 66 -31.84 -3.96 5.86
CA SER A 66 -30.77 -4.69 5.18
C SER A 66 -29.56 -5.03 6.06
N LEU A 67 -29.43 -4.42 7.24
CA LEU A 67 -28.21 -4.55 8.05
C LEU A 67 -28.00 -6.00 8.51
N ARG A 68 -26.83 -6.55 8.20
CA ARG A 68 -26.35 -7.86 8.65
C ARG A 68 -24.95 -7.68 9.23
N TYR A 69 -24.60 -8.50 10.20
CA TYR A 69 -23.32 -8.43 10.90
C TYR A 69 -22.63 -9.80 10.86
N GLY A 70 -21.31 -9.80 10.84
CA GLY A 70 -20.49 -11.02 10.83
C GLY A 70 -19.14 -10.82 11.50
N THR A 71 -18.12 -11.49 10.98
CA THR A 71 -16.72 -11.34 11.39
C THR A 71 -15.92 -10.73 10.22
N VAL A 72 -14.96 -9.86 10.51
CA VAL A 72 -14.04 -9.35 9.49
C VAL A 72 -12.92 -10.36 9.27
N ASN A 73 -12.92 -11.01 8.09
CA ASN A 73 -11.88 -11.97 7.70
C ASN A 73 -10.90 -11.41 6.65
N ALA A 74 -11.27 -10.33 5.95
CA ALA A 74 -10.47 -9.68 4.93
C ALA A 74 -10.86 -8.20 4.79
N GLY A 75 -9.97 -7.39 4.21
CA GLY A 75 -10.24 -6.00 3.83
C GLY A 75 -9.93 -5.77 2.35
N PHE A 76 -10.72 -4.91 1.70
CA PHE A 76 -10.57 -4.56 0.29
C PHE A 76 -10.37 -3.05 0.14
N VAL A 77 -9.43 -2.65 -0.72
CA VAL A 77 -9.22 -1.24 -1.10
C VAL A 77 -9.79 -1.03 -2.50
N HIS A 78 -10.66 -0.04 -2.65
CA HIS A 78 -11.37 0.25 -3.91
C HIS A 78 -11.37 1.77 -4.12
N HIS A 79 -10.91 2.24 -5.29
CA HIS A 79 -11.08 3.63 -5.69
C HIS A 79 -12.55 3.93 -6.03
N THR A 80 -12.94 5.20 -6.04
CA THR A 80 -14.32 5.62 -6.35
C THR A 80 -14.50 6.13 -7.79
N VAL A 81 -13.43 6.15 -8.59
CA VAL A 81 -13.40 6.64 -9.99
C VAL A 81 -13.91 8.08 -10.15
N ASN A 82 -13.67 8.92 -9.14
CA ASN A 82 -13.93 10.36 -9.19
C ASN A 82 -12.71 11.14 -9.69
N ALA A 83 -12.90 12.41 -10.03
CA ALA A 83 -11.82 13.36 -10.30
C ALA A 83 -10.92 13.55 -9.05
N ASN A 84 -9.71 14.08 -9.23
CA ASN A 84 -8.70 14.23 -8.15
C ASN A 84 -8.36 15.70 -7.81
N ASP A 85 -8.93 16.64 -8.54
CA ASP A 85 -8.72 18.10 -8.47
C ASP A 85 -9.68 18.83 -7.51
N TYR A 86 -10.53 18.08 -6.80
CA TYR A 86 -11.47 18.61 -5.81
C TYR A 86 -10.79 19.16 -4.54
N GLN A 87 -11.52 20.05 -3.86
CA GLN A 87 -11.18 20.73 -2.61
C GLN A 87 -11.73 20.01 -1.36
N PRO A 88 -11.20 20.29 -0.15
CA PRO A 88 -11.66 19.64 1.08
C PRO A 88 -13.14 19.86 1.41
N SER A 89 -13.70 20.99 0.97
CA SER A 89 -15.11 21.37 1.16
C SER A 89 -16.09 20.60 0.27
N GLU A 90 -15.62 20.04 -0.85
CA GLU A 90 -16.47 19.37 -1.85
C GLU A 90 -16.72 17.90 -1.49
N VAL A 91 -15.87 17.30 -0.65
CA VAL A 91 -15.94 15.88 -0.28
C VAL A 91 -17.31 15.43 0.24
N PRO A 92 -18.00 16.14 1.16
CA PRO A 92 -19.38 15.82 1.52
C PRO A 92 -20.34 15.72 0.32
N GLY A 93 -20.17 16.60 -0.69
CA GLY A 93 -20.95 16.55 -1.92
C GLY A 93 -20.66 15.30 -2.75
N ILE A 94 -19.37 14.96 -2.90
CA ILE A 94 -18.92 13.76 -3.62
C ILE A 94 -19.47 12.49 -2.97
N ILE A 95 -19.37 12.36 -1.63
CA ILE A 95 -19.89 11.19 -0.90
C ILE A 95 -21.41 11.07 -1.06
N ARG A 96 -22.16 12.18 -0.99
CA ARG A 96 -23.61 12.20 -1.26
C ARG A 96 -23.95 11.77 -2.69
N GLY A 97 -23.15 12.16 -3.68
CA GLY A 97 -23.29 11.72 -5.07
C GLY A 97 -23.14 10.22 -5.23
N ILE A 98 -22.07 9.64 -4.67
CA ILE A 98 -21.81 8.19 -4.65
C ILE A 98 -22.98 7.45 -3.96
N TYR A 99 -23.41 7.91 -2.79
CA TYR A 99 -24.52 7.32 -2.03
C TYR A 99 -25.82 7.34 -2.84
N ALA A 100 -26.17 8.48 -3.43
CA ALA A 100 -27.37 8.61 -4.25
C ALA A 100 -27.32 7.70 -5.49
N TYR A 101 -26.18 7.55 -6.15
CA TYR A 101 -26.00 6.64 -7.29
C TYR A 101 -26.14 5.16 -6.86
N HIS A 102 -25.49 4.75 -5.77
CA HIS A 102 -25.60 3.38 -5.25
C HIS A 102 -27.04 3.00 -4.90
N VAL A 103 -27.75 3.87 -4.16
CA VAL A 103 -29.15 3.58 -3.78
C VAL A 103 -30.09 3.72 -4.98
N LYS A 104 -30.15 4.91 -5.60
CA LYS A 104 -31.21 5.25 -6.58
C LYS A 104 -30.97 4.66 -7.97
N THR A 105 -29.72 4.39 -8.35
CA THR A 105 -29.39 3.89 -9.70
C THR A 105 -28.99 2.42 -9.69
N ARG A 106 -28.30 1.93 -8.65
CA ARG A 106 -27.94 0.50 -8.53
C ARG A 106 -28.89 -0.32 -7.65
N GLY A 107 -29.86 0.31 -6.97
CA GLY A 107 -30.81 -0.38 -6.09
C GLY A 107 -30.16 -0.97 -4.83
N TRP A 108 -28.99 -0.48 -4.42
CA TRP A 108 -28.32 -0.96 -3.21
C TRP A 108 -29.00 -0.39 -1.96
N SER A 109 -28.94 -1.13 -0.85
CA SER A 109 -29.58 -0.73 0.40
C SER A 109 -28.90 0.46 1.10
N ASP A 110 -27.62 0.73 0.79
CA ASP A 110 -26.84 1.86 1.32
C ASP A 110 -25.63 2.09 0.39
N ILE A 111 -24.76 3.05 0.71
CA ILE A 111 -23.45 3.16 0.08
C ILE A 111 -22.66 1.84 0.24
N GLY A 112 -22.10 1.31 -0.86
CA GLY A 112 -21.41 0.01 -0.88
C GLY A 112 -19.97 -0.01 -0.35
N TYR A 113 -19.60 0.97 0.47
CA TYR A 113 -18.28 1.04 1.11
C TYR A 113 -18.47 1.16 2.63
N ASN A 114 -17.70 0.43 3.44
CA ASN A 114 -17.76 0.58 4.91
C ASN A 114 -17.12 1.91 5.36
N PHE A 115 -16.02 2.30 4.72
CA PHE A 115 -15.34 3.57 4.94
C PHE A 115 -14.95 4.19 3.60
N LEU A 116 -14.85 5.52 3.55
CA LEU A 116 -14.27 6.26 2.44
C LEU A 116 -13.08 7.06 2.95
N VAL A 117 -11.99 7.11 2.19
CA VAL A 117 -10.81 7.93 2.49
C VAL A 117 -10.67 8.95 1.37
N ASP A 118 -10.60 10.24 1.72
CA ASP A 118 -10.37 11.30 0.74
C ASP A 118 -8.88 11.63 0.55
N ARG A 119 -8.56 12.39 -0.51
CA ARG A 119 -7.18 12.79 -0.84
C ARG A 119 -6.49 13.66 0.23
N PHE A 120 -7.23 14.12 1.23
CA PHE A 120 -6.71 14.92 2.35
C PHE A 120 -6.48 14.06 3.61
N GLY A 121 -6.63 12.74 3.50
CA GLY A 121 -6.40 11.78 4.58
C GLY A 121 -7.55 11.67 5.59
N ARG A 122 -8.72 12.28 5.33
CA ARG A 122 -9.89 12.16 6.22
C ARG A 122 -10.63 10.87 5.92
N ILE A 123 -11.03 10.17 6.98
CA ILE A 123 -11.82 8.93 6.92
C ILE A 123 -13.28 9.28 7.20
N TRP A 124 -14.19 8.76 6.39
CA TRP A 124 -15.62 8.99 6.49
C TRP A 124 -16.34 7.65 6.70
N GLU A 125 -17.33 7.62 7.60
CA GLU A 125 -18.26 6.50 7.73
C GLU A 125 -19.04 6.32 6.43
N GLY A 126 -18.92 5.15 5.80
CA GLY A 126 -19.72 4.75 4.66
C GLY A 126 -21.02 4.11 5.12
N ARG A 127 -21.15 2.79 4.95
CA ARG A 127 -22.35 2.02 5.32
C ARG A 127 -22.66 2.16 6.82
N ALA A 128 -23.93 2.47 7.12
CA ALA A 128 -24.37 2.82 8.46
C ALA A 128 -24.05 1.74 9.52
N GLY A 129 -23.37 2.15 10.60
CA GLY A 129 -22.98 1.26 11.70
C GLY A 129 -21.70 0.44 11.43
N GLY A 130 -21.04 0.65 10.30
CA GLY A 130 -19.75 0.02 9.97
C GLY A 130 -18.57 0.47 10.84
N VAL A 131 -18.73 1.58 11.60
CA VAL A 131 -17.77 2.03 12.61
C VAL A 131 -17.78 1.12 13.84
N ASP A 132 -18.97 0.76 14.32
CA ASP A 132 -19.16 0.09 15.61
C ASP A 132 -19.22 -1.45 15.49
N LYS A 133 -19.62 -1.95 14.31
CA LYS A 133 -19.87 -3.38 14.07
C LYS A 133 -19.38 -3.79 12.69
N ALA A 134 -19.00 -5.05 12.56
CA ALA A 134 -18.63 -5.68 11.30
C ALA A 134 -19.86 -5.88 10.40
N VAL A 135 -20.34 -4.81 9.77
CA VAL A 135 -21.44 -4.83 8.81
C VAL A 135 -21.02 -5.58 7.55
N VAL A 136 -21.86 -6.52 7.10
CA VAL A 136 -21.68 -7.21 5.82
C VAL A 136 -21.97 -6.23 4.68
N GLY A 137 -21.05 -6.16 3.71
CA GLY A 137 -21.16 -5.33 2.49
C GLY A 137 -22.09 -5.92 1.45
#